data_AF-A0A2A9NFB3-F1
#
_entry.id   AF-A0A2A9NFB3-F1
#
_cell.length_a   1.000
_cell.length_b   1.000
_cell.length_c   1.000
_cell.angle_alpha   90.00
_cell.angle_beta   90.00
_cell.angle_gamma   90.00
#
_symmetry.space_group_name_H-M   'P 1'
#
loop_
_entity.id
_entity.type
_entity.pdbx_description
1 polymer ?
#
loop_
_entity_poly.entity_id
_entity_poly.type
_entity_poly.pdbx_seq_one_letter_code
_entity_poly.pdbx_strand_id
1 'polypeptide(L)'
;MRSLFWEEARLKVRTVYKRITLNWITIFFFVLSVLYCFGQGIVESFSYTLDTEYHGILSGITKTAGIPFTNITYLTGFKGTLGHLDLRMCSDIPYGKSPQPCVNIFNSSDYNEVSTSLPQSRVIANLNGGVSVEVHRDEVSSQIDGVTLILRNGTNVFINDHCAQILVQPRENIRTSRSEDITIIALQFWLLIISVIAIVFSSVPHLIAVLFTRFMISGGMFYRIWRTEYRQNVFDELVAKAGTPCSLDILSSYSRTRMMYEIINVSLGGSGFLILALVSIQLIKVYNTQSVRRIGAPKRILRMHKFFLAILACMQMELITLIVSLGLWIDIVMNTAIGGLILNRVLYQLGYISTAILLVPWIILGWKSIRGEKRKMMNLFIAVDFVLIAIWSITFYSQSYRWTFVQWPFMGAFSVASFVLLTISIILGVTCRLNFGKGLAEYLNAEDALARVRFAPEVFTHDSEADEKASPQGIIAITKPKAQYDQTRRTSSTSEFFPALRFSSRPQSWNPTVMGHL
;
A
#
# COMPACT_ATOMS: atom_id res chain seq x y z
N MET A 1 -36.95 -13.21 -1.10
CA MET A 1 -35.57 -12.92 -0.66
C MET A 1 -34.78 -12.10 -1.70
N ARG A 2 -34.73 -12.49 -2.99
CA ARG A 2 -34.06 -11.69 -4.05
C ARG A 2 -34.65 -10.28 -4.26
N SER A 3 -35.97 -10.13 -4.28
CA SER A 3 -36.63 -8.81 -4.45
C SER A 3 -36.34 -7.86 -3.28
N LEU A 4 -36.32 -8.39 -2.05
CA LEU A 4 -36.05 -7.64 -0.82
C LEU A 4 -34.59 -7.15 -0.78
N PHE A 5 -33.64 -7.98 -1.23
CA PHE A 5 -32.24 -7.59 -1.39
C PHE A 5 -32.05 -6.48 -2.44
N TRP A 6 -32.73 -6.57 -3.58
CA TRP A 6 -32.69 -5.55 -4.63
C TRP A 6 -33.29 -4.21 -4.17
N GLU A 7 -34.40 -4.21 -3.43
CA GLU A 7 -34.99 -2.98 -2.88
C GLU A 7 -34.10 -2.33 -1.81
N GLU A 8 -33.51 -3.13 -0.90
CA GLU A 8 -32.52 -2.60 0.06
C GLU A 8 -31.30 -2.01 -0.64
N ALA A 9 -30.78 -2.69 -1.67
CA ALA A 9 -29.65 -2.20 -2.46
C ALA A 9 -30.02 -0.90 -3.17
N ARG A 10 -31.20 -0.82 -3.79
CA ARG A 10 -31.68 0.39 -4.50
C ARG A 10 -31.87 1.57 -3.56
N LEU A 11 -32.41 1.35 -2.37
CA LEU A 11 -32.55 2.38 -1.33
C LEU A 11 -31.17 2.86 -0.83
N LYS A 12 -30.22 1.94 -0.61
CA LYS A 12 -28.83 2.28 -0.25
C LYS A 12 -28.17 3.10 -1.36
N VAL A 13 -28.30 2.69 -2.62
CA VAL A 13 -27.75 3.41 -3.78
C VAL A 13 -28.37 4.80 -3.92
N ARG A 14 -29.70 4.95 -3.78
CA ARG A 14 -30.35 6.27 -3.80
C ARG A 14 -29.86 7.18 -2.68
N THR A 15 -29.63 6.61 -1.48
CA THR A 15 -29.09 7.36 -0.34
C THR A 15 -27.65 7.81 -0.59
N VAL A 16 -26.83 6.91 -1.14
CA VAL A 16 -25.45 7.20 -1.57
C VAL A 16 -25.44 8.30 -2.63
N TYR A 17 -26.27 8.19 -3.66
CA TYR A 17 -26.36 9.17 -4.73
C TYR A 17 -26.72 10.55 -4.18
N LYS A 18 -27.77 10.66 -3.35
CA LYS A 18 -28.17 11.92 -2.72
C LYS A 18 -27.05 12.55 -1.88
N ARG A 19 -26.24 11.75 -1.18
CA ARG A 19 -25.09 12.25 -0.41
C ARG A 19 -23.96 12.74 -1.29
N ILE A 20 -23.66 12.02 -2.37
CA ILE A 20 -22.63 12.42 -3.33
C ILE A 20 -23.01 13.74 -3.99
N THR A 21 -24.27 13.91 -4.40
CA THR A 21 -24.76 15.11 -5.08
C THR A 21 -25.11 16.27 -4.16
N LEU A 22 -24.98 16.11 -2.83
CA LEU A 22 -25.41 17.13 -1.87
C LEU A 22 -24.55 18.39 -1.91
N ASN A 23 -23.25 18.24 -2.19
CA ASN A 23 -22.29 19.34 -2.22
C ASN A 23 -21.44 19.26 -3.49
N TRP A 24 -21.21 20.39 -4.17
CA TRP A 24 -20.28 20.43 -5.30
C TRP A 24 -18.92 19.87 -4.89
N ILE A 25 -18.40 20.22 -3.71
CA ILE A 25 -17.07 19.76 -3.27
C ILE A 25 -16.96 18.22 -3.25
N THR A 26 -18.02 17.51 -2.83
CA THR A 26 -18.02 16.03 -2.82
C THR A 26 -18.10 15.44 -4.22
N ILE A 27 -18.90 16.04 -5.12
CA ILE A 27 -18.95 15.66 -6.53
C ILE A 27 -17.57 15.84 -7.16
N PHE A 28 -16.93 16.99 -6.94
CA PHE A 28 -15.62 17.31 -7.48
C PHE A 28 -14.54 16.33 -6.96
N PHE A 29 -14.51 16.06 -5.66
CA PHE A 29 -13.61 15.07 -5.07
C PHE A 29 -13.79 13.66 -5.67
N PHE A 30 -15.05 13.24 -5.87
CA PHE A 30 -15.36 11.94 -6.46
C PHE A 30 -14.89 11.86 -7.91
N VAL A 31 -15.25 12.85 -8.75
CA VAL A 31 -14.86 12.90 -10.16
C VAL A 31 -13.35 12.90 -10.31
N LEU A 32 -12.64 13.72 -9.52
CA LEU A 32 -11.18 13.71 -9.50
C LEU A 32 -10.61 12.36 -9.09
N SER A 33 -11.15 11.74 -8.04
CA SER A 33 -10.68 10.42 -7.59
C SER A 33 -10.83 9.36 -8.69
N VAL A 34 -11.93 9.39 -9.44
CA VAL A 34 -12.16 8.52 -10.61
C VAL A 34 -11.15 8.81 -11.71
N LEU A 35 -11.02 10.08 -12.13
CA LEU A 35 -10.10 10.48 -13.19
C LEU A 35 -8.64 10.10 -12.88
N TYR A 36 -8.17 10.37 -11.66
CA TYR A 36 -6.80 9.99 -11.26
C TYR A 36 -6.62 8.48 -11.12
N CYS A 37 -7.62 7.75 -10.61
CA CYS A 37 -7.55 6.29 -10.52
C CYS A 37 -7.35 5.67 -11.91
N PHE A 38 -8.16 6.05 -12.89
CA PHE A 38 -8.06 5.50 -14.25
C PHE A 38 -6.85 6.05 -15.01
N GLY A 39 -6.56 7.35 -14.92
CA GLY A 39 -5.41 7.95 -15.58
C GLY A 39 -4.09 7.32 -15.13
N GLN A 40 -3.88 7.17 -13.81
CA GLN A 40 -2.68 6.51 -13.29
C GLN A 40 -2.70 5.00 -13.57
N GLY A 41 -3.85 4.34 -13.41
CA GLY A 41 -3.99 2.91 -13.70
C GLY A 41 -3.61 2.56 -15.15
N ILE A 42 -3.97 3.39 -16.12
CA ILE A 42 -3.63 3.21 -17.54
C ILE A 42 -2.11 3.33 -17.75
N VAL A 43 -1.48 4.38 -17.21
CA VAL A 43 -0.03 4.60 -17.38
C VAL A 43 0.79 3.48 -16.74
N GLU A 44 0.40 3.03 -15.54
CA GLU A 44 1.04 1.89 -14.89
C GLU A 44 0.79 0.57 -15.63
N SER A 45 -0.37 0.41 -16.28
CA SER A 45 -0.64 -0.78 -17.12
C SER A 45 0.28 -0.85 -18.34
N PHE A 46 0.63 0.30 -18.94
CA PHE A 46 1.63 0.34 -20.01
C PHE A 46 3.03 -0.01 -19.49
N SER A 47 3.42 0.50 -18.32
CA SER A 47 4.69 0.17 -17.67
C SER A 47 4.78 -1.33 -17.35
N TYR A 48 3.71 -1.92 -16.80
CA TYR A 48 3.59 -3.35 -16.54
C TYR A 48 3.72 -4.20 -17.82
N THR A 49 3.10 -3.75 -18.92
CA THR A 49 3.16 -4.45 -20.21
C THR A 49 4.59 -4.46 -20.74
N LEU A 50 5.26 -3.30 -20.70
CA LEU A 50 6.66 -3.16 -21.09
C LEU A 50 7.57 -4.07 -20.25
N ASP A 51 7.40 -4.08 -18.94
CA ASP A 51 8.16 -4.96 -18.04
C ASP A 51 7.92 -6.44 -18.33
N THR A 52 6.69 -6.82 -18.64
CA THR A 52 6.32 -8.21 -18.95
C THR A 52 6.99 -8.68 -20.25
N GLU A 53 7.01 -7.83 -21.29
CA GLU A 53 7.65 -8.12 -22.57
C GLU A 53 9.17 -8.33 -22.39
N TYR A 54 9.86 -7.36 -21.78
CA TYR A 54 11.31 -7.45 -21.58
C TYR A 54 11.70 -8.55 -20.60
N HIS A 55 10.91 -8.79 -19.55
CA HIS A 55 11.11 -9.96 -18.69
C HIS A 55 10.97 -11.26 -19.48
N GLY A 56 10.00 -11.37 -20.39
CA GLY A 56 9.83 -12.54 -21.25
C GLY A 56 11.06 -12.81 -22.12
N ILE A 57 11.60 -11.77 -22.75
CA ILE A 57 12.82 -11.87 -23.58
C ILE A 57 14.01 -12.30 -22.74
N LEU A 58 14.31 -11.60 -21.63
CA LEU A 58 15.46 -11.92 -20.78
C LEU A 58 15.32 -13.29 -20.10
N SER A 59 14.11 -13.67 -19.70
CA SER A 59 13.82 -14.99 -19.16
C SER A 59 13.99 -16.07 -20.23
N GLY A 60 13.66 -15.80 -21.49
CA GLY A 60 13.93 -16.69 -22.62
C GLY A 60 15.42 -16.93 -22.79
N ILE A 61 16.21 -15.85 -22.87
CA ILE A 61 17.67 -15.92 -23.05
C ILE A 61 18.33 -16.71 -21.93
N THR A 62 18.08 -16.33 -20.68
CA THR A 62 18.71 -16.96 -19.51
C THR A 62 18.30 -18.42 -19.34
N LYS A 63 17.04 -18.78 -19.66
CA LYS A 63 16.57 -20.17 -19.62
C LYS A 63 17.18 -21.02 -20.74
N THR A 64 17.24 -20.49 -21.97
CA THR A 64 17.81 -21.20 -23.12
C THR A 64 19.32 -21.38 -22.99
N ALA A 65 20.02 -20.44 -22.34
CA ALA A 65 21.43 -20.57 -21.98
C ALA A 65 21.70 -21.61 -20.87
N GLY A 66 20.67 -22.17 -20.23
CA GLY A 66 20.84 -23.15 -19.16
C GLY A 66 21.26 -22.56 -17.82
N ILE A 67 21.10 -21.26 -17.61
CA ILE A 67 21.42 -20.62 -16.32
C ILE A 67 20.42 -21.10 -15.25
N PRO A 68 20.88 -21.69 -14.13
CA PRO A 68 20.00 -22.18 -13.08
C PRO A 68 19.11 -21.06 -12.51
N PHE A 69 17.82 -21.34 -12.35
CA PHE A 69 16.88 -20.40 -11.74
C PHE A 69 17.19 -20.12 -10.25
N THR A 70 17.97 -20.97 -9.60
CA THR A 70 18.38 -20.82 -8.19
C THR A 70 19.46 -19.77 -7.98
N ASN A 71 20.16 -19.38 -9.05
CA ASN A 71 21.25 -18.41 -8.93
C ASN A 71 20.68 -17.00 -8.78
N ILE A 72 21.22 -16.27 -7.82
CA ILE A 72 20.90 -14.86 -7.56
C ILE A 72 22.08 -13.99 -7.95
N THR A 73 21.79 -12.76 -8.37
CA THR A 73 22.82 -11.77 -8.66
C THR A 73 23.02 -10.81 -7.49
N TYR A 74 24.29 -10.46 -7.22
CA TYR A 74 24.66 -9.45 -6.25
C TYR A 74 25.59 -8.43 -6.90
N LEU A 75 25.08 -7.20 -7.03
CA LEU A 75 25.85 -6.09 -7.54
C LEU A 75 26.49 -5.31 -6.39
N THR A 76 27.80 -5.17 -6.45
CA THR A 76 28.62 -4.32 -5.58
C THR A 76 29.35 -3.27 -6.41
N GLY A 77 29.80 -2.21 -5.75
CA GLY A 77 30.33 -1.02 -6.43
C GLY A 77 29.60 0.23 -5.96
N PHE A 78 30.34 1.19 -5.44
CA PHE A 78 29.79 2.31 -4.66
C PHE A 78 29.01 3.30 -5.54
N LYS A 79 27.99 3.93 -4.94
CA LYS A 79 27.20 5.04 -5.50
C LYS A 79 28.12 6.24 -5.80
N GLY A 80 28.54 6.41 -7.05
CA GLY A 80 29.07 7.70 -7.54
C GLY A 80 30.37 7.64 -8.32
N THR A 81 31.13 6.55 -8.27
CA THR A 81 32.31 6.35 -9.12
C THR A 81 32.01 5.28 -10.17
N LEU A 82 31.51 5.74 -11.33
CA LEU A 82 31.47 4.95 -12.56
C LEU A 82 32.84 4.28 -12.77
N GLY A 83 32.87 2.97 -13.07
CA GLY A 83 34.10 2.23 -13.32
C GLY A 83 34.53 1.21 -12.26
N HIS A 84 33.78 1.00 -11.17
CA HIS A 84 34.03 -0.05 -10.16
C HIS A 84 32.80 -0.90 -9.83
N LEU A 85 32.08 -1.38 -10.84
CA LEU A 85 31.00 -2.35 -10.69
C LEU A 85 31.58 -3.77 -10.62
N ASP A 86 31.21 -4.50 -9.57
CA ASP A 86 31.53 -5.91 -9.38
C ASP A 86 30.21 -6.68 -9.22
N LEU A 87 29.86 -7.44 -10.25
CA LEU A 87 28.66 -8.28 -10.30
C LEU A 87 29.07 -9.73 -10.03
N ARG A 88 28.44 -10.30 -9.00
CA ARG A 88 28.67 -11.68 -8.60
C ARG A 88 27.39 -12.50 -8.77
N MET A 89 27.56 -13.75 -9.19
CA MET A 89 26.47 -14.73 -9.22
C MET A 89 26.64 -15.67 -8.03
N CYS A 90 25.61 -15.77 -7.19
CA CYS A 90 25.64 -16.57 -5.99
C CYS A 90 24.65 -17.73 -6.06
N SER A 91 25.07 -18.87 -5.54
CA SER A 91 24.21 -20.06 -5.34
C SER A 91 23.40 -20.00 -4.04
N ASP A 92 23.80 -19.12 -3.12
CA ASP A 92 23.13 -18.85 -1.85
C ASP A 92 23.29 -17.36 -1.48
N ILE A 93 22.53 -16.88 -0.49
CA ILE A 93 22.55 -15.47 -0.07
C ILE A 93 23.89 -15.15 0.61
N PRO A 94 24.63 -14.12 0.16
CA PRO A 94 25.95 -13.83 0.70
C PRO A 94 25.86 -13.23 2.11
N TYR A 95 26.23 -14.03 3.12
CA TYR A 95 26.19 -13.62 4.54
C TYR A 95 27.54 -13.21 5.14
N GLY A 96 28.50 -12.82 4.31
CA GLY A 96 29.85 -12.46 4.76
C GLY A 96 30.64 -13.64 5.35
N LYS A 97 30.16 -14.87 5.20
CA LYS A 97 30.90 -16.09 5.57
C LYS A 97 31.82 -16.50 4.41
N SER A 98 33.03 -16.92 4.75
CA SER A 98 33.99 -17.54 3.81
C SER A 98 33.92 -19.06 3.94
N PRO A 99 33.91 -19.83 2.84
CA PRO A 99 33.98 -19.39 1.43
C PRO A 99 32.66 -18.76 0.97
N GLN A 100 32.74 -17.67 0.19
CA GLN A 100 31.54 -17.02 -0.35
C GLN A 100 30.92 -17.92 -1.42
N PRO A 101 29.59 -18.16 -1.41
CA PRO A 101 28.89 -19.00 -2.39
C PRO A 101 28.75 -18.31 -3.76
N CYS A 102 29.63 -17.36 -4.07
CA CYS A 102 29.52 -16.42 -5.18
C CYS A 102 30.74 -16.48 -6.08
N VAL A 103 30.49 -16.48 -7.38
CA VAL A 103 31.52 -16.36 -8.42
C VAL A 103 31.43 -14.96 -9.03
N ASN A 104 32.57 -14.32 -9.26
CA ASN A 104 32.60 -13.04 -9.97
C ASN A 104 32.29 -13.29 -11.44
N ILE A 105 31.25 -12.64 -11.95
CA ILE A 105 30.84 -12.74 -13.36
C ILE A 105 31.13 -11.46 -14.13
N PHE A 106 31.43 -10.34 -13.48
CA PHE A 106 31.82 -9.12 -14.17
C PHE A 106 32.49 -8.16 -13.19
N ASN A 107 33.66 -7.65 -13.57
CA ASN A 107 34.34 -6.56 -12.89
C ASN A 107 34.71 -5.48 -13.91
N SER A 108 34.17 -4.27 -13.75
CA SER A 108 34.42 -3.16 -14.67
C SER A 108 35.90 -2.78 -14.78
N SER A 109 36.69 -3.05 -13.73
CA SER A 109 38.13 -2.76 -13.71
C SER A 109 38.90 -3.58 -14.75
N ASP A 110 38.43 -4.79 -15.04
CA ASP A 110 39.12 -5.73 -15.94
C ASP A 110 39.01 -5.31 -17.42
N TYR A 111 38.03 -4.45 -17.75
CA TYR A 111 37.71 -4.06 -19.13
C TYR A 111 38.18 -2.65 -19.52
N ASN A 112 38.66 -1.84 -18.59
CA ASN A 112 39.08 -0.47 -18.90
C ASN A 112 40.41 -0.41 -19.70
N GLU A 113 41.24 -1.45 -19.66
CA GLU A 113 42.58 -1.45 -20.29
C GLU A 113 42.60 -2.02 -21.74
N VAL A 114 41.55 -2.70 -22.21
CA VAL A 114 41.58 -3.52 -23.46
C VAL A 114 41.11 -2.74 -24.72
N SER A 115 41.05 -1.41 -24.67
CA SER A 115 40.23 -0.58 -25.58
C SER A 115 40.73 -0.31 -27.02
N THR A 116 41.77 -0.97 -27.55
CA THR A 116 42.32 -0.58 -28.87
C THR A 116 41.79 -1.35 -30.09
N SER A 117 40.95 -2.38 -29.95
CA SER A 117 40.40 -3.11 -31.12
C SER A 117 38.99 -3.72 -30.95
N LEU A 118 38.23 -3.29 -29.95
CA LEU A 118 37.00 -3.98 -29.57
C LEU A 118 35.81 -3.74 -30.54
N PRO A 119 34.93 -4.75 -30.69
CA PRO A 119 33.74 -4.66 -31.54
C PRO A 119 32.83 -3.52 -31.10
N GLN A 120 32.35 -2.75 -32.09
CA GLN A 120 31.37 -1.69 -31.87
C GLN A 120 30.10 -2.26 -31.22
N SER A 121 29.57 -1.53 -30.23
CA SER A 121 28.30 -1.86 -29.58
C SER A 121 27.20 -1.98 -30.63
N ARG A 122 26.52 -3.13 -30.65
CA ARG A 122 25.40 -3.36 -31.57
C ARG A 122 24.11 -2.91 -30.90
N VAL A 123 23.46 -1.90 -31.47
CA VAL A 123 22.15 -1.45 -31.00
C VAL A 123 21.07 -2.34 -31.60
N ILE A 124 20.34 -3.08 -30.75
CA ILE A 124 19.14 -3.79 -31.19
C ILE A 124 17.96 -2.84 -31.08
N ALA A 125 17.66 -2.14 -32.18
CA ALA A 125 16.43 -1.38 -32.29
C ALA A 125 15.23 -2.32 -32.57
N ASN A 126 14.08 -2.04 -31.94
CA ASN A 126 12.77 -2.63 -32.25
C ASN A 126 12.58 -4.13 -31.93
N LEU A 127 12.74 -4.51 -30.65
CA LEU A 127 12.39 -5.85 -30.15
C LEU A 127 10.89 -6.18 -30.22
N ASN A 128 10.03 -5.17 -30.44
CA ASN A 128 8.57 -5.27 -30.50
C ASN A 128 8.04 -6.27 -31.55
N GLY A 129 8.89 -6.68 -32.50
CA GLY A 129 8.56 -7.65 -33.55
C GLY A 129 8.57 -9.12 -33.10
N GLY A 130 8.90 -9.39 -31.83
CA GLY A 130 9.17 -10.72 -31.32
C GLY A 130 10.63 -11.12 -31.56
N VAL A 131 11.18 -11.90 -30.62
CA VAL A 131 12.56 -12.43 -30.68
C VAL A 131 12.46 -13.93 -30.50
N SER A 132 12.99 -14.69 -31.47
CA SER A 132 13.19 -16.13 -31.29
C SER A 132 14.56 -16.37 -30.66
N VAL A 133 14.61 -17.30 -29.70
CA VAL A 133 15.78 -17.57 -28.88
C VAL A 133 16.16 -19.03 -29.11
N GLU A 134 17.25 -19.28 -29.83
CA GLU A 134 17.71 -20.63 -30.17
C GLU A 134 19.02 -20.97 -29.44
N VAL A 135 19.17 -22.24 -29.04
CA VAL A 135 20.40 -22.72 -28.39
C VAL A 135 21.51 -22.78 -29.43
N HIS A 136 22.65 -22.16 -29.13
CA HIS A 136 23.87 -22.36 -29.90
C HIS A 136 24.73 -23.40 -29.17
N ARG A 137 24.94 -24.55 -29.82
CA ARG A 137 25.83 -25.59 -29.31
C ARG A 137 27.13 -25.54 -30.09
N ASP A 138 28.23 -25.63 -29.36
CA ASP A 138 29.53 -25.86 -29.98
C ASP A 138 29.49 -27.21 -30.70
N GLU A 139 29.87 -27.20 -31.99
CA GLU A 139 29.84 -28.37 -32.87
C GLU A 139 30.73 -29.50 -32.32
N VAL A 140 31.78 -29.16 -31.57
CA VAL A 140 32.77 -30.12 -31.07
C VAL A 140 32.34 -30.72 -29.73
N SER A 141 32.07 -29.87 -28.73
CA SER A 141 31.80 -30.34 -27.36
C SER A 141 30.35 -30.76 -27.12
N SER A 142 29.42 -30.40 -28.01
CA SER A 142 27.97 -30.46 -27.77
C SER A 142 27.50 -29.70 -26.51
N GLN A 143 28.39 -28.92 -25.89
CA GLN A 143 28.06 -28.07 -24.75
C GLN A 143 27.33 -26.81 -25.25
N ILE A 144 26.45 -26.28 -24.40
CA ILE A 144 25.77 -25.01 -24.68
C ILE A 144 26.80 -23.90 -24.48
N ASP A 145 27.25 -23.30 -25.58
CA ASP A 145 28.21 -22.17 -25.57
C ASP A 145 27.47 -20.82 -25.44
N GLY A 146 26.21 -20.78 -25.89
CA GLY A 146 25.40 -19.59 -25.78
C GLY A 146 24.06 -19.73 -26.48
N VAL A 147 23.55 -18.57 -26.90
CA VAL A 147 22.21 -18.41 -27.44
C VAL A 147 22.26 -17.50 -28.66
N THR A 148 21.61 -17.89 -29.74
CA THR A 148 21.45 -17.03 -30.92
C THR A 148 20.07 -16.39 -30.89
N LEU A 149 20.03 -15.07 -30.89
CA LEU A 149 18.81 -14.29 -31.09
C LEU A 149 18.54 -14.16 -32.58
N ILE A 150 17.38 -14.62 -33.02
CA ILE A 150 16.90 -14.43 -34.39
C ILE A 150 15.88 -13.30 -34.35
N LEU A 151 16.29 -12.15 -34.88
CA LEU A 151 15.43 -10.99 -35.01
C LEU A 151 14.55 -11.12 -36.27
N ARG A 152 13.40 -10.44 -36.29
CA ARG A 152 12.46 -10.48 -37.41
C ARG A 152 13.03 -10.00 -38.76
N ASN A 153 14.07 -9.19 -38.73
CA ASN A 153 14.82 -8.74 -39.91
C ASN A 153 15.82 -9.80 -40.45
N GLY A 154 15.90 -10.98 -39.82
CA GLY A 154 16.83 -12.04 -40.18
C GLY A 154 18.25 -11.84 -39.63
N THR A 155 18.52 -10.81 -38.83
CA THR A 155 19.83 -10.65 -38.19
C THR A 155 19.96 -11.61 -37.02
N ASN A 156 21.04 -12.38 -37.01
CA ASN A 156 21.37 -13.30 -35.94
C ASN A 156 22.40 -12.65 -35.01
N VAL A 157 22.09 -12.58 -33.71
CA VAL A 157 22.99 -12.05 -32.69
C VAL A 157 23.33 -13.16 -31.71
N PHE A 158 24.60 -13.55 -31.68
CA PHE A 158 25.10 -14.54 -30.74
C PHE A 158 25.36 -13.90 -29.36
N ILE A 159 24.86 -14.54 -28.31
CA ILE A 159 25.03 -14.17 -26.90
C ILE A 159 25.77 -15.34 -26.23
N ASN A 160 26.99 -15.10 -25.78
CA ASN A 160 27.77 -16.09 -25.04
C ASN A 160 27.16 -16.38 -23.65
N ASP A 161 27.51 -17.54 -23.07
CA ASP A 161 27.06 -17.93 -21.72
C ASP A 161 27.35 -16.85 -20.66
N HIS A 162 28.53 -16.22 -20.74
CA HIS A 162 28.92 -15.18 -19.79
C HIS A 162 28.03 -13.93 -19.86
N CYS A 163 27.63 -13.48 -21.05
CA CYS A 163 26.66 -12.40 -21.20
C CYS A 163 25.27 -12.83 -20.70
N ALA A 164 24.86 -14.07 -20.97
CA ALA A 164 23.59 -14.60 -20.44
C ALA A 164 23.57 -14.59 -18.90
N GLN A 165 24.70 -14.86 -18.24
CA GLN A 165 24.85 -14.73 -16.78
C GLN A 165 24.68 -13.27 -16.31
N ILE A 166 25.27 -12.30 -17.02
CA ILE A 166 25.13 -10.86 -16.70
C ILE A 166 23.66 -10.41 -16.86
N LEU A 167 22.94 -10.93 -17.87
CA LEU A 167 21.53 -10.62 -18.13
C LEU A 167 20.56 -11.11 -17.04
N VAL A 168 21.01 -11.93 -16.08
CA VAL A 168 20.22 -12.30 -14.90
C VAL A 168 19.88 -11.07 -14.04
N GLN A 169 20.82 -10.14 -13.87
CA GLN A 169 20.63 -8.96 -13.02
C GLN A 169 19.52 -8.03 -13.56
N PRO A 170 19.49 -7.63 -14.86
CA PRO A 170 18.36 -6.92 -15.43
C PRO A 170 17.04 -7.69 -15.33
N ARG A 171 17.04 -9.00 -15.56
CA ARG A 171 15.84 -9.85 -15.46
C ARG A 171 15.20 -9.76 -14.08
N GLU A 172 15.99 -9.89 -13.02
CA GLU A 172 15.51 -9.78 -11.63
C GLU A 172 14.97 -8.38 -11.31
N ASN A 173 15.64 -7.34 -11.79
CA ASN A 173 15.21 -5.95 -11.59
C ASN A 173 13.89 -5.64 -12.31
N ILE A 174 13.73 -6.06 -13.57
CA ILE A 174 12.50 -5.86 -14.35
C ILE A 174 11.34 -6.65 -13.74
N ARG A 175 11.59 -7.89 -13.29
CA ARG A 175 10.61 -8.67 -12.54
C ARG A 175 10.11 -7.91 -11.30
N THR A 176 11.03 -7.31 -10.57
CA THR A 176 10.72 -6.55 -9.35
C THR A 176 9.89 -5.30 -9.66
N SER A 177 10.24 -4.58 -10.75
CA SER A 177 9.43 -3.46 -11.25
C SER A 177 8.01 -3.89 -11.64
N ARG A 178 7.86 -5.04 -12.29
CA ARG A 178 6.55 -5.59 -12.67
C ARG A 178 5.63 -5.80 -11.46
N SER A 179 6.14 -6.36 -10.37
CA SER A 179 5.38 -6.59 -9.14
C SER A 179 5.04 -5.27 -8.42
N GLU A 180 5.94 -4.28 -8.49
CA GLU A 180 5.69 -2.92 -8.00
C GLU A 180 4.57 -2.23 -8.79
N ASP A 181 4.58 -2.32 -10.12
CA ASP A 181 3.57 -1.71 -11.00
C ASP A 181 2.18 -2.34 -10.75
N ILE A 182 2.07 -3.67 -10.63
CA ILE A 182 0.82 -4.35 -10.25
C ILE A 182 0.28 -3.86 -8.90
N THR A 183 1.19 -3.69 -7.93
CA THR A 183 0.82 -3.24 -6.59
C THR A 183 0.26 -1.82 -6.63
N ILE A 184 0.89 -0.94 -7.42
CA ILE A 184 0.41 0.44 -7.57
C ILE A 184 -0.96 0.46 -8.28
N ILE A 185 -1.18 -0.35 -9.32
CA ILE A 185 -2.50 -0.49 -9.96
C ILE A 185 -3.56 -0.90 -8.93
N ALA A 186 -3.29 -1.94 -8.13
CA ALA A 186 -4.20 -2.39 -7.08
C ALA A 186 -4.47 -1.30 -6.03
N LEU A 187 -3.44 -0.56 -5.63
CA LEU A 187 -3.55 0.57 -4.71
C LEU A 187 -4.42 1.71 -5.26
N GLN A 188 -4.41 1.98 -6.57
CA GLN A 188 -5.29 2.99 -7.17
C GLN A 188 -6.78 2.61 -7.04
N PHE A 189 -7.13 1.37 -7.36
CA PHE A 189 -8.49 0.87 -7.20
C PHE A 189 -8.93 0.87 -5.73
N TRP A 190 -8.04 0.48 -4.83
CA TRP A 190 -8.30 0.54 -3.40
C TRP A 190 -8.53 1.98 -2.92
N LEU A 191 -7.73 2.95 -3.36
CA LEU A 191 -7.92 4.35 -3.05
C LEU A 191 -9.26 4.88 -3.55
N LEU A 192 -9.71 4.45 -4.74
CA LEU A 192 -11.04 4.79 -5.23
C LEU A 192 -12.15 4.23 -4.32
N ILE A 193 -12.02 2.97 -3.89
CA ILE A 193 -12.97 2.33 -2.96
C ILE A 193 -13.03 3.10 -1.63
N ILE A 194 -11.89 3.42 -1.03
CA ILE A 194 -11.85 4.20 0.22
C ILE A 194 -12.40 5.61 0.01
N SER A 195 -12.09 6.28 -1.10
CA SER A 195 -12.65 7.60 -1.42
C SER A 195 -14.19 7.56 -1.49
N VAL A 196 -14.77 6.54 -2.11
CA VAL A 196 -16.22 6.35 -2.15
C VAL A 196 -16.79 6.14 -0.74
N ILE A 197 -16.18 5.26 0.06
CA ILE A 197 -16.58 5.01 1.45
C ILE A 197 -16.49 6.30 2.27
N ALA A 198 -15.44 7.10 2.09
CA ALA A 198 -15.23 8.35 2.79
C ALA A 198 -16.38 9.35 2.52
N ILE A 199 -16.82 9.48 1.28
CA ILE A 199 -17.93 10.37 0.90
C ILE A 199 -19.27 9.81 1.41
N VAL A 200 -19.51 8.52 1.21
CA VAL A 200 -20.79 7.87 1.58
C VAL A 200 -21.05 7.98 3.07
N PHE A 201 -20.02 7.79 3.88
CA PHE A 201 -20.14 7.82 5.34
C PHE A 201 -19.73 9.16 5.97
N SER A 202 -19.43 10.19 5.15
CA SER A 202 -18.88 11.48 5.61
C SER A 202 -17.72 11.28 6.60
N SER A 203 -16.81 10.37 6.27
CA SER A 203 -15.86 9.78 7.22
C SER A 203 -14.49 10.43 7.13
N VAL A 204 -14.18 11.27 8.13
CA VAL A 204 -12.88 11.94 8.28
C VAL A 204 -11.68 10.97 8.30
N PRO A 205 -11.71 9.81 9.01
CA PRO A 205 -10.58 8.89 9.06
C PRO A 205 -10.21 8.32 7.68
N HIS A 206 -11.22 8.01 6.86
CA HIS A 206 -11.00 7.50 5.50
C HIS A 206 -10.39 8.57 4.60
N LEU A 207 -10.81 9.85 4.72
CA LEU A 207 -10.17 10.95 3.99
C LEU A 207 -8.69 11.11 4.38
N ILE A 208 -8.37 11.06 5.69
CA ILE A 208 -6.98 11.13 6.16
C ILE A 208 -6.17 9.95 5.59
N ALA A 209 -6.73 8.75 5.59
CA ALA A 209 -6.08 7.57 5.03
C ALA A 209 -5.82 7.71 3.52
N VAL A 210 -6.79 8.23 2.74
CA VAL A 210 -6.60 8.51 1.31
C VAL A 210 -5.46 9.50 1.09
N LEU A 211 -5.41 10.59 1.87
CA LEU A 211 -4.36 11.60 1.76
C LEU A 211 -2.97 11.04 2.05
N PHE A 212 -2.83 10.31 3.14
CA PHE A 212 -1.55 9.73 3.52
C PHE A 212 -1.10 8.66 2.51
N THR A 213 -2.01 7.82 2.04
CA THR A 213 -1.69 6.82 1.00
C THR A 213 -1.25 7.49 -0.30
N ARG A 214 -1.95 8.55 -0.74
CA ARG A 214 -1.56 9.36 -1.91
C ARG A 214 -0.18 9.99 -1.73
N PHE A 215 0.12 10.50 -0.53
CA PHE A 215 1.44 11.03 -0.20
C PHE A 215 2.54 9.97 -0.35
N MET A 216 2.35 8.78 0.24
CA MET A 216 3.33 7.69 0.11
C MET A 216 3.55 7.25 -1.34
N ILE A 217 2.46 7.06 -2.09
CA ILE A 217 2.54 6.66 -3.50
C ILE A 217 3.26 7.73 -4.32
N SER A 218 2.95 9.01 -4.13
CA SER A 218 3.61 10.12 -4.82
C SER A 218 5.12 10.17 -4.51
N GLY A 219 5.50 10.00 -3.24
CA GLY A 219 6.91 9.89 -2.85
C GLY A 219 7.61 8.68 -3.49
N GLY A 220 6.92 7.54 -3.56
CA GLY A 220 7.41 6.35 -4.26
C GLY A 220 7.62 6.58 -5.76
N MET A 221 6.70 7.28 -6.43
CA MET A 221 6.82 7.63 -7.85
C MET A 221 8.03 8.53 -8.12
N PHE A 222 8.29 9.52 -7.25
CA PHE A 222 9.50 10.34 -7.37
C PHE A 222 10.78 9.52 -7.21
N TYR A 223 10.81 8.62 -6.24
CA TYR A 223 11.94 7.71 -6.03
C TYR A 223 12.19 6.77 -7.24
N ARG A 224 11.12 6.34 -7.94
CA ARG A 224 11.23 5.51 -9.15
C ARG A 224 12.03 6.18 -10.25
N ILE A 225 11.80 7.47 -10.54
CA ILE A 225 12.56 8.21 -11.57
C ILE A 225 14.06 8.12 -11.31
N TRP A 226 14.48 8.48 -10.09
CA TRP A 226 15.89 8.43 -9.70
C TRP A 226 16.46 7.00 -9.81
N ARG A 227 15.70 6.01 -9.37
CA ARG A 227 16.12 4.60 -9.42
C ARG A 227 16.23 4.08 -10.86
N THR A 228 15.34 4.50 -11.76
CA THR A 228 15.36 4.10 -13.17
C THR A 228 16.55 4.68 -13.91
N GLU A 229 16.89 5.96 -13.65
CA GLU A 229 18.10 6.58 -14.18
C GLU A 229 19.36 5.85 -13.68
N TYR A 230 19.43 5.58 -12.37
CA TYR A 230 20.54 4.81 -11.81
C TYR A 230 20.68 3.42 -12.43
N ARG A 231 19.57 2.70 -12.61
CA ARG A 231 19.56 1.37 -13.25
C ARG A 231 19.98 1.43 -14.72
N GLN A 232 19.57 2.47 -15.45
CA GLN A 232 19.99 2.66 -16.82
C GLN A 232 21.52 2.78 -16.90
N ASN A 233 22.13 3.64 -16.08
CA ASN A 233 23.59 3.80 -16.07
C ASN A 233 24.32 2.47 -15.73
N VAL A 234 23.76 1.70 -14.78
CA VAL A 234 24.29 0.38 -14.43
C VAL A 234 24.16 -0.60 -15.60
N PHE A 235 23.03 -0.63 -16.31
CA PHE A 235 22.84 -1.52 -17.45
C PHE A 235 23.68 -1.10 -18.66
N ASP A 236 23.87 0.19 -18.87
CA ASP A 236 24.72 0.71 -19.92
C ASP A 236 26.19 0.29 -19.67
N GLU A 237 26.65 0.34 -18.42
CA GLU A 237 28.00 -0.11 -18.04
C GLU A 237 28.17 -1.64 -18.09
N LEU A 238 27.17 -2.41 -17.64
CA LEU A 238 27.23 -3.88 -17.60
C LEU A 238 27.05 -4.54 -18.97
N VAL A 239 26.17 -4.00 -19.82
CA VAL A 239 25.67 -4.70 -21.02
C VAL A 239 26.01 -3.94 -22.30
N ALA A 240 25.80 -2.62 -22.35
CA ALA A 240 25.87 -1.85 -23.60
C ALA A 240 27.28 -1.34 -23.95
N LYS A 241 28.13 -1.08 -22.94
CA LYS A 241 29.48 -0.54 -23.12
C LYS A 241 30.33 -1.50 -23.97
N ALA A 242 31.03 -0.93 -24.96
CA ALA A 242 31.94 -1.69 -25.81
C ALA A 242 33.07 -2.31 -24.98
N GLY A 243 33.46 -3.55 -25.30
CA GLY A 243 34.48 -4.29 -24.58
C GLY A 243 33.96 -5.16 -23.45
N THR A 244 32.70 -4.98 -23.03
CA THR A 244 32.03 -5.91 -22.12
C THR A 244 31.75 -7.24 -22.82
N PRO A 245 31.58 -8.35 -22.08
CA PRO A 245 31.24 -9.65 -22.66
C PRO A 245 29.97 -9.65 -23.51
N CYS A 246 29.03 -8.73 -23.23
CA CYS A 246 27.81 -8.53 -24.00
C CYS A 246 28.01 -7.59 -25.19
N SER A 247 28.58 -6.40 -24.96
CA SER A 247 28.69 -5.31 -25.96
C SER A 247 27.40 -5.12 -26.78
N LEU A 248 26.25 -5.22 -26.11
CA LEU A 248 24.93 -5.31 -26.72
C LEU A 248 23.96 -4.33 -26.07
N ASP A 249 23.46 -3.37 -26.84
CA ASP A 249 22.45 -2.45 -26.34
C ASP A 249 21.03 -2.98 -26.61
N ILE A 250 20.54 -3.81 -25.70
CA ILE A 250 19.17 -4.37 -25.70
C ILE A 250 18.23 -3.63 -24.74
N LEU A 251 18.75 -2.88 -23.76
CA LEU A 251 17.98 -2.29 -22.66
C LEU A 251 17.78 -0.78 -22.76
N SER A 252 18.49 -0.06 -23.64
CA SER A 252 18.33 1.40 -23.75
C SER A 252 16.90 1.79 -24.14
N SER A 253 16.29 1.06 -25.09
CA SER A 253 14.91 1.30 -25.53
C SER A 253 13.89 1.06 -24.42
N TYR A 254 14.13 0.05 -23.58
CA TYR A 254 13.30 -0.22 -22.40
C TYR A 254 13.40 0.94 -21.41
N SER A 255 14.62 1.32 -21.01
CA SER A 255 14.85 2.35 -20.00
C SER A 255 14.28 3.70 -20.42
N ARG A 256 14.44 4.09 -21.70
CA ARG A 256 13.89 5.34 -22.23
C ARG A 256 12.35 5.35 -22.22
N THR A 257 11.73 4.28 -22.68
CA THR A 257 10.25 4.17 -22.72
C THR A 257 9.68 4.13 -21.30
N ARG A 258 10.31 3.37 -20.40
CA ARG A 258 9.90 3.30 -19.00
C ARG A 258 10.02 4.66 -18.30
N MET A 259 11.14 5.36 -18.50
CA MET A 259 11.35 6.71 -17.95
C MET A 259 10.24 7.68 -18.39
N MET A 260 9.83 7.62 -19.66
CA MET A 260 8.73 8.45 -20.17
C MET A 260 7.42 8.18 -19.41
N TYR A 261 7.06 6.90 -19.20
CA TYR A 261 5.85 6.56 -18.43
C TYR A 261 5.96 6.98 -16.96
N GLU A 262 7.13 6.83 -16.34
CA GLU A 262 7.36 7.27 -14.96
C GLU A 262 7.24 8.79 -14.79
N ILE A 263 7.74 9.59 -15.74
CA ILE A 263 7.58 11.06 -15.73
C ILE A 263 6.11 11.46 -15.86
N ILE A 264 5.36 10.84 -16.76
CA ILE A 264 3.92 11.09 -16.92
C ILE A 264 3.19 10.75 -15.61
N ASN A 265 3.54 9.61 -15.01
CA ASN A 265 2.91 9.14 -13.79
C ASN A 265 3.23 10.04 -12.58
N VAL A 266 4.46 10.53 -12.44
CA VAL A 266 4.83 11.52 -11.41
C VAL A 266 4.06 12.82 -11.60
N SER A 267 3.89 13.27 -12.84
CA SER A 267 3.12 14.49 -13.15
C SER A 267 1.64 14.34 -12.77
N LEU A 268 1.02 13.20 -13.13
CA LEU A 268 -0.35 12.87 -12.74
C LEU A 268 -0.49 12.67 -11.22
N GLY A 269 0.45 11.97 -10.59
CA GLY A 269 0.44 11.68 -9.16
C GLY A 269 0.67 12.91 -8.29
N GLY A 270 1.61 13.75 -8.67
CA GLY A 270 1.90 15.01 -7.99
C GLY A 270 0.73 15.99 -8.07
N SER A 271 0.18 16.21 -9.27
CA SER A 271 -1.01 17.07 -9.43
C SER A 271 -2.22 16.53 -8.69
N GLY A 272 -2.47 15.21 -8.78
CA GLY A 272 -3.57 14.56 -8.09
C GLY A 272 -3.45 14.62 -6.58
N PHE A 273 -2.25 14.43 -6.03
CA PHE A 273 -2.00 14.61 -4.60
C PHE A 273 -2.31 16.03 -4.14
N LEU A 274 -1.79 17.06 -4.83
CA LEU A 274 -2.00 18.45 -4.44
C LEU A 274 -3.48 18.84 -4.48
N ILE A 275 -4.18 18.54 -5.57
CA ILE A 275 -5.59 18.91 -5.73
C ILE A 275 -6.45 18.14 -4.73
N LEU A 276 -6.29 16.81 -4.61
CA LEU A 276 -7.04 16.01 -3.66
C LEU A 276 -6.73 16.39 -2.20
N ALA A 277 -5.50 16.81 -1.89
CA ALA A 277 -5.14 17.34 -0.58
C ALA A 277 -5.92 18.60 -0.23
N LEU A 278 -5.98 19.58 -1.14
CA LEU A 278 -6.73 20.81 -0.93
C LEU A 278 -8.23 20.53 -0.74
N VAL A 279 -8.82 19.72 -1.60
CA VAL A 279 -10.25 19.35 -1.53
C VAL A 279 -10.53 18.56 -0.25
N SER A 280 -9.68 17.62 0.13
CA SER A 280 -9.85 16.83 1.36
C SER A 280 -9.73 17.68 2.61
N ILE A 281 -8.82 18.66 2.66
CA ILE A 281 -8.71 19.61 3.79
C ILE A 281 -10.02 20.40 3.93
N GLN A 282 -10.62 20.83 2.82
CA GLN A 282 -11.93 21.50 2.85
C GLN A 282 -13.03 20.57 3.34
N LEU A 283 -13.10 19.34 2.83
CA LEU A 283 -14.08 18.34 3.28
C LEU A 283 -13.92 18.01 4.77
N ILE A 284 -12.70 17.85 5.26
CA ILE A 284 -12.41 17.61 6.68
C ILE A 284 -12.91 18.79 7.53
N LYS A 285 -12.72 20.04 7.09
CA LYS A 285 -13.25 21.22 7.80
C LYS A 285 -14.78 21.22 7.85
N VAL A 286 -15.44 20.91 6.73
CA VAL A 286 -16.92 20.82 6.65
C VAL A 286 -17.43 19.72 7.57
N TYR A 287 -16.89 18.50 7.46
CA TYR A 287 -17.32 17.35 8.26
C TYR A 287 -17.06 17.55 9.76
N ASN A 288 -15.92 18.14 10.14
CA ASN A 288 -15.64 18.48 11.53
C ASN A 288 -16.64 19.52 12.06
N THR A 289 -16.96 20.55 11.26
CA THR A 289 -17.91 21.60 11.66
C THR A 289 -19.32 21.02 11.83
N GLN A 290 -19.76 20.16 10.92
CA GLN A 290 -21.05 19.47 10.99
C GLN A 290 -21.14 18.53 12.19
N SER A 291 -20.08 17.75 12.44
CA SER A 291 -20.00 16.83 13.59
C SER A 291 -20.08 17.59 14.92
N VAL A 292 -19.35 18.71 15.05
CA VAL A 292 -19.37 19.53 16.28
C VAL A 292 -20.72 20.23 16.47
N ARG A 293 -21.30 20.83 15.41
CA ARG A 293 -22.56 21.57 15.50
C ARG A 293 -23.76 20.67 15.80
N ARG A 294 -23.77 19.45 15.29
CA ARG A 294 -24.92 18.54 15.44
C ARG A 294 -25.14 18.10 16.90
N ILE A 295 -24.08 18.03 17.71
CA ILE A 295 -24.15 17.27 18.98
C ILE A 295 -23.96 18.16 20.23
N GLY A 296 -23.53 19.42 20.09
CA GLY A 296 -23.42 20.34 21.25
C GLY A 296 -22.51 19.80 22.38
N ALA A 297 -21.57 18.92 22.04
CA ALA A 297 -20.87 18.09 23.00
C ALA A 297 -19.88 18.89 23.88
N PRO A 298 -19.69 18.51 25.15
CA PRO A 298 -18.65 19.11 25.99
C PRO A 298 -17.26 18.85 25.42
N LYS A 299 -16.35 19.84 25.53
CA LYS A 299 -14.97 19.84 24.97
C LYS A 299 -14.17 18.57 25.29
N ARG A 300 -14.44 17.92 26.43
CA ARG A 300 -13.78 16.69 26.88
C ARG A 300 -14.10 15.49 25.98
N ILE A 301 -15.37 15.31 25.59
CA ILE A 301 -15.81 14.21 24.72
C ILE A 301 -15.26 14.42 23.31
N LEU A 302 -15.25 15.67 22.82
CA LEU A 302 -14.69 16.00 21.51
C LEU A 302 -13.21 15.62 21.40
N ARG A 303 -12.43 15.78 22.48
CA ARG A 303 -11.02 15.34 22.51
C ARG A 303 -10.89 13.83 22.38
N MET A 304 -11.74 13.05 23.04
CA MET A 304 -11.75 11.58 22.94
C MET A 304 -12.18 11.11 21.55
N HIS A 305 -13.17 11.77 20.96
CA HIS A 305 -13.61 11.51 19.60
C HIS A 305 -12.45 11.70 18.59
N LYS A 306 -11.59 12.71 18.78
CA LYS A 306 -10.40 12.88 17.92
C LYS A 306 -9.43 11.69 18.00
N PHE A 307 -9.17 11.13 19.19
CA PHE A 307 -8.34 9.92 19.33
C PHE A 307 -9.00 8.71 18.67
N PHE A 308 -10.33 8.57 18.78
CA PHE A 308 -11.08 7.54 18.08
C PHE A 308 -10.96 7.65 16.55
N LEU A 309 -11.08 8.86 16.00
CA LEU A 309 -10.89 9.09 14.58
C LEU A 309 -9.45 8.77 14.15
N ALA A 310 -8.46 9.12 14.99
CA ALA A 310 -7.05 8.84 14.73
C ALA A 310 -6.74 7.33 14.69
N ILE A 311 -7.24 6.54 15.65
CA ILE A 311 -7.02 5.08 15.65
C ILE A 311 -7.73 4.41 14.47
N LEU A 312 -8.93 4.87 14.07
CA LEU A 312 -9.59 4.37 12.87
C LEU A 312 -8.80 4.68 11.59
N ALA A 313 -8.23 5.88 11.48
CA ALA A 313 -7.39 6.24 10.35
C ALA A 313 -6.10 5.39 10.32
N CYS A 314 -5.48 5.20 11.48
CA CYS A 314 -4.29 4.38 11.65
C CYS A 314 -4.56 2.93 11.25
N MET A 315 -5.65 2.32 11.72
CA MET A 315 -6.05 0.96 11.36
C MET A 315 -6.28 0.78 9.84
N GLN A 316 -6.89 1.76 9.16
CA GLN A 316 -7.09 1.69 7.71
C GLN A 316 -5.76 1.80 6.96
N MET A 317 -4.86 2.68 7.41
CA MET A 317 -3.51 2.81 6.86
C MET A 317 -2.64 1.59 7.11
N GLU A 318 -2.80 0.98 8.27
CA GLU A 318 -2.07 -0.21 8.66
C GLU A 318 -2.52 -1.40 7.83
N LEU A 319 -3.83 -1.59 7.64
CA LEU A 319 -4.37 -2.65 6.81
C LEU A 319 -3.77 -2.65 5.40
N ILE A 320 -3.76 -1.49 4.75
CA ILE A 320 -3.25 -1.39 3.37
C ILE A 320 -1.73 -1.60 3.31
N THR A 321 -0.98 -0.97 4.22
CA THR A 321 0.50 -1.10 4.22
C THR A 321 0.94 -2.52 4.55
N LEU A 322 0.25 -3.17 5.48
CA LEU A 322 0.51 -4.54 5.88
C LEU A 322 0.14 -5.50 4.74
N ILE A 323 -1.04 -5.39 4.12
CA ILE A 323 -1.42 -6.24 2.98
C ILE A 323 -0.43 -6.11 1.81
N VAL A 324 -0.03 -4.88 1.47
CA VAL A 324 0.94 -4.65 0.39
C VAL A 324 2.30 -5.26 0.73
N SER A 325 2.82 -5.02 1.94
CA SER A 325 4.10 -5.59 2.37
C SER A 325 4.06 -7.14 2.37
N LEU A 326 2.99 -7.75 2.91
CA LEU A 326 2.80 -9.20 2.86
C LEU A 326 2.71 -9.72 1.41
N GLY A 327 1.95 -9.04 0.55
CA GLY A 327 1.75 -9.44 -0.85
C GLY A 327 3.05 -9.42 -1.66
N LEU A 328 3.84 -8.35 -1.52
CA LEU A 328 5.15 -8.23 -2.16
C LEU A 328 6.11 -9.32 -1.67
N TRP A 329 6.15 -9.56 -0.36
CA TRP A 329 7.01 -10.60 0.19
C TRP A 329 6.58 -12.01 -0.24
N ILE A 330 5.27 -12.30 -0.29
CA ILE A 330 4.75 -13.56 -0.82
C ILE A 330 5.16 -13.74 -2.28
N ASP A 331 5.07 -12.71 -3.13
CA ASP A 331 5.51 -12.80 -4.52
C ASP A 331 6.99 -13.22 -4.61
N ILE A 332 7.84 -12.66 -3.74
CA ILE A 332 9.27 -13.01 -3.69
C ILE A 332 9.44 -14.47 -3.30
N VAL A 333 8.86 -14.90 -2.18
CA VAL A 333 8.99 -16.28 -1.69
C VAL A 333 8.43 -17.28 -2.69
N MET A 334 7.38 -16.92 -3.43
CA MET A 334 6.70 -17.87 -4.30
C MET A 334 7.32 -17.98 -5.69
N ASN A 335 7.79 -16.86 -6.22
CA ASN A 335 8.09 -16.75 -7.64
C ASN A 335 9.55 -16.36 -7.94
N THR A 336 10.42 -16.21 -6.94
CA THR A 336 11.86 -15.91 -7.15
C THR A 336 12.77 -17.07 -6.72
N ALA A 337 14.03 -17.00 -7.15
CA ALA A 337 15.12 -17.90 -6.74
C ALA A 337 15.26 -18.03 -5.21
N ILE A 338 15.02 -16.92 -4.50
CA ILE A 338 15.09 -16.83 -3.03
C ILE A 338 14.15 -17.85 -2.38
N GLY A 339 13.00 -18.12 -3.00
CA GLY A 339 12.03 -19.12 -2.52
C GLY A 339 12.60 -20.54 -2.46
N GLY A 340 13.57 -20.87 -3.32
CA GLY A 340 14.26 -22.16 -3.32
C GLY A 340 15.35 -22.27 -2.25
N LEU A 341 15.87 -21.14 -1.76
CA LEU A 341 16.92 -21.08 -0.73
C LEU A 341 16.35 -21.12 0.70
N ILE A 342 15.04 -20.93 0.85
CA ILE A 342 14.38 -20.93 2.16
C ILE A 342 14.10 -22.38 2.60
N LEU A 343 14.84 -22.85 3.61
CA LEU A 343 14.73 -24.21 4.18
C LEU A 343 13.28 -24.60 4.54
N ASN A 344 12.50 -23.65 5.08
CA ASN A 344 11.14 -23.87 5.56
C ASN A 344 10.10 -23.01 4.83
N ARG A 345 10.05 -23.08 3.49
CA ARG A 345 9.11 -22.30 2.66
C ARG A 345 7.65 -22.43 3.12
N VAL A 346 7.24 -23.63 3.55
CA VAL A 346 5.89 -23.91 4.05
C VAL A 346 5.56 -23.10 5.31
N LEU A 347 6.50 -22.98 6.25
CA LEU A 347 6.28 -22.25 7.49
C LEU A 347 6.06 -20.76 7.23
N TYR A 348 6.86 -20.17 6.33
CA TYR A 348 6.67 -18.79 5.90
C TYR A 348 5.31 -18.60 5.23
N GLN A 349 4.96 -19.46 4.27
CA GLN A 349 3.66 -19.40 3.59
C GLN A 349 2.47 -19.50 4.57
N LEU A 350 2.53 -20.43 5.52
CA LEU A 350 1.52 -20.59 6.56
C LEU A 350 1.44 -19.34 7.47
N GLY A 351 2.57 -18.78 7.86
CA GLY A 351 2.62 -17.54 8.66
C GLY A 351 1.95 -16.37 7.96
N TYR A 352 2.18 -16.21 6.65
CA TYR A 352 1.56 -15.14 5.86
C TYR A 352 0.06 -15.34 5.66
N ILE A 353 -0.38 -16.55 5.30
CA ILE A 353 -1.81 -16.86 5.17
C ILE A 353 -2.51 -16.65 6.52
N SER A 354 -1.91 -17.13 7.61
CA SER A 354 -2.43 -16.92 8.97
C SER A 354 -2.55 -15.44 9.31
N THR A 355 -1.55 -14.63 8.97
CA THR A 355 -1.59 -13.16 9.20
C THR A 355 -2.71 -12.52 8.40
N ALA A 356 -2.86 -12.88 7.11
CA ALA A 356 -3.93 -12.36 6.27
C ALA A 356 -5.34 -12.72 6.81
N ILE A 357 -5.53 -13.94 7.31
CA ILE A 357 -6.78 -14.36 7.96
C ILE A 357 -7.00 -13.58 9.27
N LEU A 358 -5.95 -13.39 10.07
CA LEU A 358 -6.01 -12.70 11.36
C LEU A 358 -6.34 -11.20 11.24
N LEU A 359 -6.04 -10.57 10.10
CA LEU A 359 -6.37 -9.17 9.84
C LEU A 359 -7.88 -8.89 9.89
N VAL A 360 -8.73 -9.80 9.41
CA VAL A 360 -10.19 -9.58 9.39
C VAL A 360 -10.77 -9.53 10.82
N PRO A 361 -10.54 -10.54 11.69
CA PRO A 361 -10.91 -10.45 13.10
C PRO A 361 -10.28 -9.25 13.80
N TRP A 362 -9.02 -8.93 13.49
CA TRP A 362 -8.31 -7.80 14.08
C TRP A 362 -9.02 -6.45 13.81
N ILE A 363 -9.43 -6.19 12.56
CA ILE A 363 -10.21 -4.98 12.22
C ILE A 363 -11.54 -4.95 12.98
N ILE A 364 -12.25 -6.08 13.02
CA ILE A 364 -13.54 -6.20 13.70
C ILE A 364 -13.37 -5.94 15.21
N LEU A 365 -12.30 -6.46 15.81
CA LEU A 365 -11.96 -6.25 17.21
C LEU A 365 -11.66 -4.79 17.51
N GLY A 366 -10.81 -4.13 16.72
CA GLY A 366 -10.53 -2.70 16.88
C GLY A 366 -11.81 -1.87 16.75
N TRP A 367 -12.59 -2.09 15.70
CA TRP A 367 -13.86 -1.37 15.47
C TRP A 367 -14.88 -1.55 16.61
N LYS A 368 -15.15 -2.80 17.01
CA LYS A 368 -16.14 -3.11 18.05
C LYS A 368 -15.65 -2.70 19.45
N SER A 369 -14.35 -2.84 19.73
CA SER A 369 -13.79 -2.52 21.03
C SER A 369 -13.90 -1.03 21.33
N ILE A 370 -13.61 -0.17 20.34
CA ILE A 370 -13.65 1.28 20.54
C ILE A 370 -15.09 1.78 20.58
N ARG A 371 -15.96 1.35 19.65
CA ARG A 371 -17.36 1.80 19.62
C ARG A 371 -18.15 1.40 20.88
N GLY A 372 -17.90 0.19 21.38
CA GLY A 372 -18.61 -0.32 22.56
C GLY A 372 -17.93 -0.03 23.89
N GLU A 373 -16.80 0.68 23.91
CA GLU A 373 -15.92 0.85 25.09
C GLU A 373 -15.63 -0.48 25.82
N LYS A 374 -15.55 -1.60 25.09
CA LYS A 374 -15.43 -2.94 25.69
C LYS A 374 -13.98 -3.20 26.07
N ARG A 375 -13.63 -2.96 27.34
CA ARG A 375 -12.27 -3.17 27.89
C ARG A 375 -11.64 -4.51 27.50
N LYS A 376 -12.38 -5.62 27.62
CA LYS A 376 -11.87 -6.96 27.26
C LYS A 376 -11.51 -7.08 25.77
N MET A 377 -12.33 -6.53 24.88
CA MET A 377 -12.07 -6.56 23.43
C MET A 377 -10.89 -5.67 23.05
N MET A 378 -10.73 -4.52 23.72
CA MET A 378 -9.57 -3.64 23.51
C MET A 378 -8.27 -4.30 23.97
N ASN A 379 -8.30 -5.07 25.08
CA ASN A 379 -7.14 -5.84 25.52
C ASN A 379 -6.77 -6.92 24.49
N LEU A 380 -7.76 -7.58 23.91
CA LEU A 380 -7.55 -8.57 22.86
C LEU A 380 -6.98 -7.93 21.60
N PHE A 381 -7.50 -6.77 21.19
CA PHE A 381 -6.96 -5.98 20.07
C PHE A 381 -5.49 -5.65 20.27
N ILE A 382 -5.13 -5.05 21.42
CA ILE A 382 -3.73 -4.71 21.76
C ILE A 382 -2.86 -5.98 21.81
N ALA A 383 -3.37 -7.09 22.34
CA ALA A 383 -2.63 -8.34 22.39
C ALA A 383 -2.35 -8.89 20.98
N VAL A 384 -3.32 -8.79 20.05
CA VAL A 384 -3.11 -9.16 18.64
C VAL A 384 -2.08 -8.25 17.99
N ASP A 385 -2.09 -6.93 18.25
CA ASP A 385 -1.06 -6.02 17.75
C ASP A 385 0.36 -6.43 18.19
N PHE A 386 0.53 -6.78 19.47
CA PHE A 386 1.81 -7.27 19.98
C PHE A 386 2.27 -8.56 19.29
N VAL A 387 1.34 -9.49 19.01
CA VAL A 387 1.63 -10.71 18.26
C VAL A 387 2.05 -10.37 16.83
N LEU A 388 1.35 -9.45 16.15
CA LEU A 388 1.72 -9.00 14.81
C LEU A 388 3.11 -8.34 14.80
N ILE A 389 3.44 -7.48 15.77
CA ILE A 389 4.77 -6.88 15.90
C ILE A 389 5.84 -7.95 16.13
N ALA A 390 5.56 -8.97 16.96
CA ALA A 390 6.51 -10.07 17.20
C ALA A 390 6.77 -10.87 15.91
N ILE A 391 5.72 -11.23 15.16
CA ILE A 391 5.83 -11.93 13.87
C ILE A 391 6.66 -11.10 12.87
N TRP A 392 6.39 -9.79 12.80
CA TRP A 392 7.18 -8.89 11.94
C TRP A 392 8.63 -8.78 12.40
N SER A 393 8.89 -8.70 13.70
CA SER A 393 10.24 -8.64 14.26
C SER A 393 11.05 -9.89 13.93
N ILE A 394 10.43 -11.08 14.02
CA ILE A 394 11.04 -12.35 13.59
C ILE A 394 11.31 -12.34 12.07
N THR A 395 10.40 -11.77 11.29
CA THR A 395 10.59 -11.61 9.83
C THR A 395 11.79 -10.70 9.53
N PHE A 396 11.93 -9.56 10.22
CA PHE A 396 13.11 -8.70 10.12
C PHE A 396 14.40 -9.36 10.61
N TYR A 397 14.32 -10.37 11.47
CA TYR A 397 15.47 -11.17 11.86
C TYR A 397 15.91 -12.14 10.76
N SER A 398 14.99 -12.58 9.91
CA SER A 398 15.30 -13.48 8.79
C SER A 398 16.30 -12.83 7.84
N GLN A 399 17.34 -13.59 7.51
CA GLN A 399 18.43 -13.11 6.69
C GLN A 399 18.00 -12.87 5.24
N SER A 400 17.17 -13.74 4.67
CA SER A 400 16.59 -13.55 3.33
C SER A 400 15.75 -12.28 3.27
N TYR A 401 14.99 -12.00 4.34
CA TYR A 401 14.17 -10.80 4.40
C TYR A 401 15.03 -9.52 4.46
N ARG A 402 16.09 -9.49 5.27
CA ARG A 402 17.02 -8.36 5.34
C ARG A 402 17.68 -8.08 3.99
N TRP A 403 18.08 -9.14 3.29
CA TRP A 403 18.65 -9.03 1.97
C TRP A 403 17.68 -8.35 1.00
N THR A 404 16.47 -8.90 0.88
CA THR A 404 15.43 -8.35 0.02
C THR A 404 15.01 -6.94 0.42
N PHE A 405 14.99 -6.64 1.72
CA PHE A 405 14.67 -5.31 2.25
C PHE A 405 15.63 -4.24 1.74
N VAL A 406 16.93 -4.57 1.66
CA VAL A 406 17.95 -3.65 1.13
C VAL A 406 17.88 -3.55 -0.40
N GLN A 407 17.66 -4.67 -1.09
CA GLN A 407 17.59 -4.71 -2.56
C GLN A 407 16.31 -4.09 -3.13
N TRP A 408 15.20 -4.14 -2.39
CA TRP A 408 13.91 -3.64 -2.85
C TRP A 408 13.30 -2.59 -1.89
N PRO A 409 13.71 -1.32 -2.03
CA PRO A 409 13.28 -0.23 -1.14
C PRO A 409 11.77 0.02 -1.12
N PHE A 410 11.05 -0.28 -2.21
CA PHE A 410 9.58 -0.15 -2.26
C PHE A 410 8.90 -1.09 -1.27
N MET A 411 9.27 -2.37 -1.27
CA MET A 411 8.81 -3.33 -0.25
C MET A 411 9.25 -2.88 1.15
N GLY A 412 10.50 -2.45 1.30
CA GLY A 412 11.04 -1.96 2.57
C GLY A 412 10.23 -0.80 3.15
N ALA A 413 9.85 0.18 2.33
CA ALA A 413 9.06 1.34 2.74
C ALA A 413 7.68 0.95 3.30
N PHE A 414 6.94 0.08 2.60
CA PHE A 414 5.64 -0.41 3.09
C PHE A 414 5.77 -1.24 4.38
N SER A 415 6.85 -2.00 4.50
CA SER A 415 7.12 -2.81 5.70
C SER A 415 7.44 -1.95 6.91
N VAL A 416 8.27 -0.91 6.75
CA VAL A 416 8.56 0.07 7.81
C VAL A 416 7.31 0.86 8.17
N ALA A 417 6.54 1.33 7.17
CA ALA A 417 5.29 2.04 7.40
C ALA A 417 4.30 1.19 8.21
N SER A 418 4.14 -0.09 7.86
CA SER A 418 3.29 -1.04 8.58
C SER A 418 3.76 -1.22 10.03
N PHE A 419 5.06 -1.41 10.27
CA PHE A 419 5.62 -1.56 11.62
C PHE A 419 5.42 -0.31 12.50
N VAL A 420 5.62 0.87 11.93
CA VAL A 420 5.39 2.16 12.62
C VAL A 420 3.90 2.35 12.93
N LEU A 421 3.01 2.05 11.98
CA LEU A 421 1.56 2.16 12.18
C LEU A 421 1.06 1.19 13.26
N LEU A 422 1.51 -0.07 13.26
CA LEU A 422 1.26 -1.04 14.33
C LEU A 422 1.64 -0.48 15.71
N THR A 423 2.83 0.12 15.81
CA THR A 423 3.32 0.70 17.06
C THR A 423 2.45 1.87 17.52
N ILE A 424 2.06 2.74 16.59
CA ILE A 424 1.15 3.87 16.87
C ILE A 424 -0.25 3.34 17.28
N SER A 425 -0.75 2.30 16.62
CA SER A 425 -2.04 1.64 16.94
C SER A 425 -2.05 1.12 18.37
N ILE A 426 -0.97 0.49 18.86
CA ILE A 426 -0.85 0.06 20.27
C ILE A 426 -0.92 1.26 21.22
N ILE A 427 -0.14 2.32 20.96
CA ILE A 427 -0.10 3.52 21.82
C ILE A 427 -1.48 4.18 21.89
N LEU A 428 -2.14 4.34 20.73
CA LEU A 428 -3.49 4.89 20.64
C LEU A 428 -4.51 3.96 21.32
N GLY A 429 -4.39 2.64 21.16
CA GLY A 429 -5.24 1.64 21.79
C GLY A 429 -5.16 1.68 23.31
N VAL A 430 -3.94 1.76 23.87
CA VAL A 430 -3.70 1.96 25.31
C VAL A 430 -4.31 3.28 25.78
N THR A 431 -4.09 4.36 25.04
CA THR A 431 -4.66 5.68 25.35
C THR A 431 -6.19 5.65 25.35
N CYS A 432 -6.82 5.00 24.37
CA CYS A 432 -8.27 4.79 24.33
C CYS A 432 -8.74 3.97 25.53
N ARG A 433 -8.06 2.86 25.86
CA ARG A 433 -8.39 2.01 27.01
C ARG A 433 -8.40 2.78 28.33
N LEU A 434 -7.40 3.64 28.56
CA LEU A 434 -7.32 4.47 29.77
C LEU A 434 -8.42 5.54 29.85
N ASN A 435 -9.11 5.81 28.73
CA ASN A 435 -10.20 6.77 28.66
C ASN A 435 -11.60 6.14 28.63
N PHE A 436 -11.73 4.80 28.66
CA PHE A 436 -13.02 4.11 28.69
C PHE A 436 -13.80 4.36 29.99
N GLY A 437 -15.12 4.50 29.89
CA GLY A 437 -16.04 4.82 30.97
C GLY A 437 -16.32 6.32 31.13
N LYS A 438 -15.83 7.16 30.20
CA LYS A 438 -16.02 8.63 30.25
C LYS A 438 -17.17 9.13 29.36
N GLY A 439 -18.05 8.23 28.91
CA GLY A 439 -19.28 8.55 28.18
C GLY A 439 -19.15 8.64 26.65
N LEU A 440 -18.08 8.13 26.04
CA LEU A 440 -17.92 8.12 24.57
C LEU A 440 -18.88 7.10 23.92
N ALA A 441 -19.16 5.96 24.56
CA ALA A 441 -20.13 4.97 24.08
C ALA A 441 -21.56 5.55 24.03
N GLU A 442 -21.97 6.26 25.08
CA GLU A 442 -23.27 6.95 25.14
C GLU A 442 -23.40 7.95 23.97
N TYR A 443 -22.34 8.73 23.75
CA TYR A 443 -22.26 9.71 22.69
C TYR A 443 -22.39 9.07 21.29
N LEU A 444 -21.64 7.99 21.04
CA LEU A 444 -21.69 7.28 19.76
C LEU A 444 -23.04 6.59 19.53
N ASN A 445 -23.69 6.09 20.58
CA ASN A 445 -25.03 5.50 20.48
C ASN A 445 -26.08 6.57 20.18
N ALA A 446 -25.99 7.76 20.80
CA ALA A 446 -26.86 8.88 20.49
C ALA A 446 -26.69 9.36 19.04
N GLU A 447 -25.44 9.42 18.56
CA GLU A 447 -25.13 9.74 17.16
C GLU A 447 -25.73 8.72 16.19
N ASP A 448 -25.58 7.42 16.46
CA ASP A 448 -26.17 6.35 15.62
C ASP A 448 -27.71 6.38 15.65
N ALA A 449 -28.31 6.64 16.82
CA ALA A 449 -29.76 6.79 16.95
C ALA A 449 -30.28 7.98 16.13
N LEU A 450 -29.63 9.15 16.21
CA LEU A 450 -29.98 10.32 15.41
C LEU A 450 -29.81 10.08 13.91
N ALA A 451 -28.74 9.38 13.51
CA ALA A 451 -28.49 9.03 12.11
C ALA A 451 -29.58 8.10 11.54
N ARG A 452 -30.08 7.14 12.33
CA ARG A 452 -31.16 6.21 11.93
C ARG A 452 -32.49 6.91 11.70
N VAL A 453 -32.82 7.92 12.50
CA VAL A 453 -34.11 8.64 12.42
C VAL A 453 -34.09 9.70 11.29
N ARG A 454 -32.98 9.83 10.54
CA ARG A 454 -32.80 10.85 9.49
C ARG A 454 -33.01 12.29 9.97
N PHE A 455 -32.82 12.55 11.26
CA PHE A 455 -32.68 13.92 11.80
C PHE A 455 -31.33 14.53 11.41
N ALA A 456 -30.92 14.37 10.14
CA ALA A 456 -29.81 15.11 9.58
C ALA A 456 -30.31 16.52 9.26
N PRO A 457 -29.77 17.59 9.90
CA PRO A 457 -30.20 18.96 9.66
C PRO A 457 -30.13 19.38 8.19
N GLU A 458 -29.34 18.69 7.37
CA GLU A 458 -29.18 18.92 5.94
C GLU A 458 -30.47 18.72 5.13
N VAL A 459 -31.47 17.99 5.66
CA VAL A 459 -32.78 17.85 5.00
C VAL A 459 -33.71 19.03 5.33
N PHE A 460 -33.47 19.74 6.43
CA PHE A 460 -34.37 20.78 6.92
C PHE A 460 -34.00 22.20 6.47
N THR A 461 -32.95 22.37 5.66
CA THR A 461 -32.36 23.69 5.37
C THR A 461 -32.79 24.36 4.06
N HIS A 462 -33.79 23.88 3.30
CA HIS A 462 -34.08 24.53 2.01
C HIS A 462 -35.52 24.87 1.63
N ASP A 463 -36.53 24.51 2.42
CA ASP A 463 -37.91 24.82 2.03
C ASP A 463 -38.39 26.19 2.56
N SER A 464 -37.71 26.79 3.53
CA SER A 464 -38.18 28.04 4.18
C SER A 464 -37.99 29.30 3.33
N GLU A 465 -37.03 29.35 2.41
CA GLU A 465 -36.74 30.57 1.62
C GLU A 465 -37.54 30.66 0.32
N ALA A 466 -38.15 29.56 -0.14
CA ALA A 466 -39.03 29.57 -1.31
C ALA A 466 -40.45 30.07 -0.96
N ASP A 467 -40.93 29.80 0.26
CA ASP A 467 -42.27 30.22 0.70
C ASP A 467 -42.30 31.69 1.20
N GLU A 468 -41.18 32.29 1.58
CA GLU A 468 -41.14 33.70 2.02
C GLU A 468 -41.27 34.70 0.87
N LYS A 469 -41.10 34.27 -0.41
CA LYS A 469 -41.29 35.14 -1.59
C LYS A 469 -42.68 35.05 -2.22
N ALA A 470 -43.59 34.24 -1.68
CA ALA A 470 -44.93 34.04 -2.24
C ALA A 470 -46.08 34.65 -1.41
N SER A 471 -45.80 35.47 -0.38
CA SER A 471 -46.86 36.20 0.34
C SER A 471 -46.80 37.71 0.07
N PRO A 472 -47.71 38.25 -0.76
CA PRO A 472 -47.96 39.68 -0.83
C PRO A 472 -48.57 40.15 0.50
N GLN A 473 -47.87 41.06 1.16
CA GLN A 473 -48.36 42.08 2.10
C GLN A 473 -49.78 41.89 2.68
N GLY A 474 -49.84 41.26 3.85
CA GLY A 474 -50.94 41.41 4.80
C GLY A 474 -50.36 41.83 6.15
N ILE A 475 -50.31 43.14 6.39
CA ILE A 475 -49.85 43.75 7.65
C ILE A 475 -50.79 43.30 8.77
N ILE A 476 -50.33 42.41 9.64
CA ILE A 476 -50.90 42.24 10.98
C ILE A 476 -49.74 42.36 11.96
N ALA A 477 -49.66 43.54 12.59
CA ALA A 477 -48.77 43.80 13.70
C ALA A 477 -49.20 42.93 14.90
N ILE A 478 -48.49 41.82 15.13
CA ILE A 478 -48.64 41.02 16.34
C ILE A 478 -47.63 41.54 17.37
N THR A 479 -48.18 42.24 18.37
CA THR A 479 -47.51 42.72 19.57
C THR A 479 -46.84 41.56 20.32
N LYS A 480 -45.54 41.69 20.59
CA LYS A 480 -44.76 40.73 21.40
C LYS A 480 -45.31 40.62 22.82
N PRO A 481 -45.70 39.43 23.31
CA PRO A 481 -45.91 39.22 24.73
C PRO A 481 -44.54 39.15 25.44
N LYS A 482 -44.36 39.98 26.47
CA LYS A 482 -43.27 39.87 27.44
C LYS A 482 -43.42 38.54 28.19
N ALA A 483 -42.51 37.59 27.96
CA ALA A 483 -42.39 36.40 28.78
C ALA A 483 -41.71 36.78 30.10
N GLN A 484 -42.50 36.81 31.17
CA GLN A 484 -42.07 36.92 32.56
C GLN A 484 -41.50 35.56 32.98
N TYR A 485 -40.20 35.52 33.27
CA TYR A 485 -39.49 34.32 33.72
C TYR A 485 -39.73 34.15 35.22
N ASP A 486 -40.67 33.29 35.60
CA ASP A 486 -40.96 32.97 36.99
C ASP A 486 -40.05 31.82 37.46
N GLN A 487 -39.20 32.12 38.44
CA GLN A 487 -38.16 31.24 38.94
C GLN A 487 -38.70 30.46 40.15
N THR A 488 -39.50 29.41 39.89
CA THR A 488 -40.01 28.55 40.97
C THR A 488 -39.08 27.35 41.21
N ARG A 489 -38.29 27.51 42.27
CA ARG A 489 -37.55 26.51 43.04
C ARG A 489 -38.47 25.33 43.43
N ARG A 490 -38.15 24.10 43.02
CA ARG A 490 -38.70 22.87 43.61
C ARG A 490 -37.59 21.93 44.07
N THR A 491 -37.48 21.84 45.39
CA THR A 491 -36.90 20.75 46.15
C THR A 491 -37.95 19.65 46.36
N SER A 492 -37.65 18.40 46.01
CA SER A 492 -38.22 17.14 46.57
C SER A 492 -37.39 16.00 45.98
N SER A 493 -36.55 15.32 46.76
CA SER A 493 -36.84 14.20 47.68
C SER A 493 -37.31 12.92 46.97
N THR A 494 -36.38 11.97 46.87
CA THR A 494 -36.51 10.52 47.17
C THR A 494 -37.73 9.73 46.70
N SER A 495 -37.48 8.77 45.80
CA SER A 495 -37.99 7.37 45.82
C SER A 495 -37.15 6.58 44.80
N GLU A 496 -36.23 5.70 45.21
CA GLU A 496 -36.43 4.26 45.41
C GLU A 496 -37.29 3.59 44.33
N PHE A 497 -36.68 2.75 43.48
CA PHE A 497 -37.06 1.33 43.28
C PHE A 497 -36.24 0.62 42.17
N PHE A 498 -35.99 -0.68 42.40
CA PHE A 498 -35.45 -1.76 41.53
C PHE A 498 -33.94 -2.11 41.58
N PRO A 499 -33.60 -3.43 41.51
CA PRO A 499 -32.88 -4.10 42.57
C PRO A 499 -31.56 -4.72 42.10
N ALA A 500 -30.79 -5.13 43.10
CA ALA A 500 -29.51 -5.81 43.01
C ALA A 500 -29.59 -7.17 42.30
N LEU A 501 -28.69 -7.39 41.33
CA LEU A 501 -28.16 -8.71 41.03
C LEU A 501 -26.76 -8.83 41.67
N ARG A 502 -26.71 -9.55 42.79
CA ARG A 502 -25.48 -10.07 43.40
C ARG A 502 -24.89 -11.14 42.48
N PHE A 503 -23.65 -10.97 42.05
CA PHE A 503 -22.78 -12.10 41.73
C PHE A 503 -21.64 -12.12 42.74
N SER A 504 -21.72 -13.09 43.66
CA SER A 504 -20.66 -13.51 44.56
C SER A 504 -20.21 -14.89 44.10
N SER A 505 -18.93 -15.05 43.75
CA SER A 505 -18.08 -16.14 44.23
C SER A 505 -16.68 -16.12 43.59
N ARG A 506 -15.73 -15.76 44.46
CA ARG A 506 -14.35 -16.23 44.66
C ARG A 506 -13.31 -16.31 43.51
N PRO A 507 -12.04 -15.98 43.83
CA PRO A 507 -10.89 -16.21 42.98
C PRO A 507 -10.34 -17.63 43.16
N GLN A 508 -9.94 -18.27 42.05
CA GLN A 508 -9.02 -19.40 42.09
C GLN A 508 -7.62 -18.93 41.69
N SER A 509 -6.72 -19.07 42.65
CA SER A 509 -5.27 -18.98 42.52
C SER A 509 -4.75 -19.97 41.48
N TRP A 510 -3.91 -19.49 40.56
CA TRP A 510 -3.04 -20.34 39.76
C TRP A 510 -1.59 -19.92 40.00
N ASN A 511 -0.82 -20.86 40.56
CA ASN A 511 0.63 -20.79 40.69
C ASN A 511 1.28 -21.04 39.32
N PRO A 512 2.41 -20.37 39.01
CA PRO A 512 3.20 -20.65 37.81
C PRO A 512 4.29 -21.67 38.15
N THR A 513 4.42 -22.75 37.36
CA THR A 513 5.65 -23.54 37.36
C THR A 513 5.86 -24.27 36.02
N VAL A 514 7.01 -23.95 35.41
CA VAL A 514 7.87 -24.77 34.51
C VAL A 514 7.51 -24.92 33.01
N MET A 515 8.60 -24.83 32.23
CA MET A 515 8.87 -25.18 30.83
C MET A 515 8.75 -24.02 29.83
N GLY A 516 9.74 -23.72 28.99
CA GLY A 516 10.98 -24.43 28.66
C GLY A 516 11.31 -24.10 27.20
N HIS A 517 12.59 -23.85 26.92
CA HIS A 517 13.27 -23.73 25.63
C HIS A 517 12.43 -23.85 24.34
N LEU A 518 12.45 -22.77 23.55
CA LEU A 518 12.66 -22.78 22.09
C LEU A 518 13.13 -21.40 21.63
#